data_AF-A0A7V2UJX4-F1
#
_entry.id   AF-A0A7V2UJX4-F1
#
_cell.length_a   1.000
_cell.length_b   1.000
_cell.length_c   1.000
_cell.angle_alpha   90.00
_cell.angle_beta   90.00
_cell.angle_gamma   90.00
#
_symmetry.space_group_name_H-M   'P 1'
#
loop_
_entity.id
_entity.type
_entity.pdbx_description
1 polymer ?
#
loop_
_entity_poly.entity_id
_entity_poly.type
_entity_poly.pdbx_seq_one_letter_code
_entity_poly.pdbx_strand_id
1 'polypeptide(L)'
;MTTSLFRRGLLAATAATALLGAVALPAQAQSKIPLRISTPAVADDWHGKMWTVFKDSLDKSAPGEFDVQINLNAALFKQGTEPAAMARGNLELSSISAFDIAKL
;
A
#
# COMPACT_ATOMS: atom_id res chain seq x y z
N MET A 1 38.01 -11.60 46.78
CA MET A 1 36.67 -11.99 46.25
C MET A 1 35.95 -10.87 45.47
N THR A 2 36.56 -9.70 45.25
CA THR A 2 35.89 -8.53 44.64
C THR A 2 35.90 -8.53 43.10
N THR A 3 36.95 -9.05 42.46
CA THR A 3 37.12 -9.09 40.99
C THR A 3 36.09 -9.96 40.25
N SER A 4 35.50 -10.96 40.91
CA SER A 4 34.47 -11.85 40.35
C SER A 4 33.11 -11.16 40.19
N LEU A 5 32.78 -10.25 41.10
CA LEU A 5 31.52 -9.50 41.09
C LEU A 5 31.49 -8.44 39.98
N PHE A 6 32.63 -7.79 39.71
CA PHE A 6 32.76 -6.83 38.60
C PHE A 6 32.60 -7.47 37.22
N ARG A 7 33.19 -8.65 36.98
CA ARG A 7 33.00 -9.39 35.72
C ARG A 7 31.55 -9.80 35.49
N ARG A 8 30.85 -10.24 36.55
CA ARG A 8 29.44 -10.62 36.48
C ARG A 8 28.51 -9.43 36.23
N GLY A 9 28.79 -8.29 36.88
CA GLY A 9 28.06 -7.04 36.63
C GLY A 9 28.24 -6.53 35.20
N LEU A 10 29.46 -6.61 34.66
CA LEU A 10 29.74 -6.20 33.29
C LEU A 10 29.03 -7.10 32.26
N LEU A 11 29.04 -8.42 32.47
CA LEU A 11 28.31 -9.36 31.60
C LEU A 11 26.79 -9.12 31.62
N ALA A 12 26.23 -8.84 32.80
CA ALA A 12 24.81 -8.55 32.94
C ALA A 12 24.41 -7.24 32.25
N ALA A 13 25.26 -6.20 32.34
CA ALA A 13 25.04 -4.93 31.66
C ALA A 13 25.11 -5.06 30.12
N THR A 14 26.03 -5.87 29.60
CA THR A 14 26.11 -6.16 28.15
C THR A 14 24.93 -7.00 27.66
N ALA A 15 24.44 -7.94 28.47
CA ALA A 15 23.26 -8.73 28.11
C ALA A 15 21.98 -7.87 28.10
N ALA A 16 21.83 -6.96 29.07
CA ALA A 16 20.69 -6.05 29.15
C ALA A 16 20.65 -5.05 27.97
N THR A 17 21.80 -4.53 27.55
CA THR A 17 21.90 -3.64 26.39
C THR A 17 21.68 -4.37 25.06
N ALA A 18 22.12 -5.63 24.93
CA ALA A 18 21.83 -6.46 23.77
C ALA A 18 20.33 -6.80 23.66
N LEU A 19 19.66 -7.08 24.78
CA LEU A 19 18.20 -7.32 24.79
C LEU A 19 17.40 -6.06 24.43
N LEU A 20 17.83 -4.87 24.87
CA LEU A 20 17.18 -3.60 24.51
C LEU A 20 17.40 -3.23 23.03
N GLY A 21 18.55 -3.60 22.44
CA GLY A 21 18.82 -3.44 21.01
C GLY A 21 18.02 -4.40 20.12
N ALA A 22 17.61 -5.56 20.64
CA ALA A 22 16.82 -6.55 19.90
C ALA A 22 15.33 -6.21 19.80
N VAL A 23 14.82 -5.25 20.60
CA VAL A 23 13.42 -4.79 20.51
C VAL A 23 13.23 -3.70 19.46
N ALA A 24 14.32 -3.10 18.98
CA ALA A 24 14.32 -2.25 17.79
C ALA A 24 14.40 -3.13 16.53
N LEU A 25 13.40 -4.01 16.35
CA LEU A 25 13.13 -4.52 15.02
C LEU A 25 12.96 -3.30 14.12
N PRO A 26 13.69 -3.19 12.99
CA PRO A 26 13.39 -2.13 12.04
C PRO A 26 11.91 -2.27 11.73
N ALA A 27 11.15 -1.20 11.97
CA ALA A 27 9.81 -1.11 11.41
C ALA A 27 10.01 -1.32 9.91
N GLN A 28 9.69 -2.52 9.43
CA GLN A 28 9.78 -2.80 8.01
C GLN A 28 8.77 -1.85 7.39
N ALA A 29 9.26 -0.81 6.72
CA ALA A 29 8.45 0.01 5.85
C ALA A 29 7.99 -0.92 4.73
N GLN A 30 6.90 -1.65 4.97
CA GLN A 30 6.30 -2.50 3.97
C GLN A 30 5.90 -1.58 2.82
N SER A 31 6.51 -1.82 1.66
CA SER A 31 6.17 -1.05 0.47
C SER A 31 4.69 -1.26 0.22
N LYS A 32 3.94 -0.16 0.25
CA LYS A 32 2.49 -0.19 0.03
C LYS A 32 2.18 -0.84 -1.31
N ILE A 33 1.16 -1.68 -1.34
CA ILE A 33 0.71 -2.31 -2.58
C ILE A 33 0.06 -1.20 -3.44
N PRO A 34 0.58 -0.92 -4.65
CA PRO A 34 0.00 0.11 -5.49
C PRO A 34 -1.36 -0.34 -6.00
N LEU A 35 -2.35 0.54 -5.94
CA LEU A 35 -3.67 0.36 -6.55
C LEU A 35 -3.96 1.59 -7.42
N ARG A 36 -3.51 1.55 -8.69
CA ARG A 36 -3.83 2.61 -9.65
C ARG A 36 -5.22 2.37 -10.21
N ILE A 37 -6.09 3.35 -10.02
CA ILE A 37 -7.45 3.38 -10.54
C ILE A 37 -7.48 4.31 -11.75
N SER A 38 -8.06 3.85 -12.86
CA SER A 38 -8.32 4.66 -14.07
C SER A 38 -9.79 4.59 -14.45
N THR A 39 -10.41 5.76 -14.67
CA THR A 39 -11.79 5.85 -15.16
C THR A 39 -12.02 7.10 -16.01
N PRO A 40 -12.88 7.05 -17.04
CA PRO A 40 -13.30 8.23 -17.79
C PRO A 40 -14.25 9.14 -17.00
N ALA A 41 -14.76 8.71 -15.83
CA ALA A 41 -15.70 9.48 -15.03
C ALA A 41 -15.11 10.83 -14.58
N VAL A 42 -15.97 11.85 -14.56
CA VAL A 42 -15.65 13.17 -14.02
C VAL A 42 -15.76 13.16 -12.49
N ALA A 43 -15.04 14.07 -11.83
CA ALA A 43 -14.95 14.09 -10.36
C ALA A 43 -16.30 14.30 -9.65
N ASP A 44 -17.21 15.06 -10.26
CA ASP A 44 -18.52 15.35 -9.68
C ASP A 44 -19.54 14.24 -9.87
N ASP A 45 -19.27 13.30 -10.78
CA ASP A 45 -20.14 12.17 -11.05
C ASP A 45 -19.99 11.07 -9.98
N TRP A 46 -21.07 10.30 -9.79
CA TRP A 46 -21.11 9.23 -8.79
C TRP A 46 -20.07 8.13 -9.09
N HIS A 47 -19.79 7.84 -10.37
CA HIS A 47 -18.75 6.87 -10.76
C HIS A 47 -17.34 7.36 -10.39
N GLY A 48 -17.12 8.67 -10.30
CA GLY A 48 -15.85 9.24 -9.81
C GLY A 48 -15.77 9.21 -8.29
N LYS A 49 -16.83 9.66 -7.61
CA LYS A 49 -16.91 9.76 -6.14
C LYS A 49 -16.74 8.42 -5.43
N MET A 50 -17.23 7.32 -6.01
CA MET A 50 -17.12 5.98 -5.41
C MET A 50 -15.67 5.56 -5.12
N TRP A 51 -14.70 6.00 -5.92
CA TRP A 51 -13.29 5.64 -5.74
C TRP A 51 -12.69 6.30 -4.50
N THR A 52 -13.18 7.48 -4.14
CA THR A 52 -12.80 8.15 -2.88
C THR A 52 -13.34 7.36 -1.70
N VAL A 53 -14.61 6.90 -1.77
CA VAL A 53 -15.21 6.04 -0.74
C VAL A 53 -14.47 4.70 -0.61
N PHE A 54 -14.07 4.11 -1.74
CA PHE A 54 -13.25 2.89 -1.77
C PHE A 54 -11.90 3.11 -1.05
N LYS A 55 -11.19 4.19 -1.39
CA LYS A 55 -9.94 4.57 -0.73
C LYS A 55 -10.14 4.77 0.77
N ASP A 56 -11.15 5.54 1.18
CA ASP A 56 -11.44 5.80 2.60
C ASP A 56 -11.79 4.53 3.37
N SER A 57 -12.41 3.56 2.70
CA SER A 57 -12.72 2.25 3.28
C SER A 57 -11.46 1.41 3.47
N LEU A 58 -10.56 1.39 2.46
CA LEU A 58 -9.27 0.71 2.57
C LEU A 58 -8.38 1.33 3.65
N ASP A 59 -8.31 2.65 3.73
CA ASP A 59 -7.53 3.35 4.75
C ASP A 59 -7.98 3.01 6.17
N LYS A 60 -9.27 2.65 6.36
CA LYS A 60 -9.83 2.21 7.64
C LYS A 60 -9.65 0.71 7.90
N SER A 61 -9.87 -0.14 6.90
CA SER A 61 -9.84 -1.60 7.07
C SER A 61 -8.44 -2.19 6.99
N ALA A 62 -7.53 -1.55 6.25
CA ALA A 62 -6.16 -1.99 6.01
C ALA A 62 -5.18 -0.79 6.04
N PRO A 63 -5.00 -0.14 7.22
CA PRO A 63 -4.24 1.09 7.32
C PRO A 63 -2.78 0.89 6.89
N GLY A 64 -2.35 1.68 5.91
CA GLY A 64 -0.95 1.68 5.45
C GLY A 64 -0.56 0.49 4.56
N GLU A 65 -1.51 -0.37 4.17
CA GLU A 65 -1.23 -1.51 3.30
C GLU A 65 -1.20 -1.12 1.81
N PHE A 66 -2.08 -0.21 1.38
CA PHE A 66 -2.28 0.14 -0.03
C PHE A 66 -1.87 1.59 -0.34
N ASP A 67 -1.29 1.81 -1.52
CA ASP A 67 -1.09 3.12 -2.12
C ASP A 67 -2.13 3.33 -3.22
N VAL A 68 -3.27 3.90 -2.85
CA VAL A 68 -4.41 4.08 -3.74
C VAL A 68 -4.27 5.39 -4.53
N GLN A 69 -4.17 5.27 -5.85
CA GLN A 69 -4.00 6.40 -6.77
C GLN A 69 -5.23 6.52 -7.68
N ILE A 70 -6.03 7.58 -7.49
CA ILE A 70 -7.28 7.79 -8.22
C ILE A 70 -7.03 8.70 -9.43
N ASN A 71 -7.14 8.16 -10.64
CA ASN A 71 -6.97 8.91 -11.89
C ASN A 71 -8.31 9.00 -12.64
N LEU A 72 -8.97 10.15 -12.49
CA LEU A 72 -10.26 10.45 -13.12
C LEU A 72 -10.09 11.11 -14.49
N ASN A 73 -11.20 11.35 -15.20
CA ASN A 73 -11.23 12.06 -16.48
C ASN A 73 -10.31 11.45 -17.55
N ALA A 74 -10.12 10.12 -17.53
CA ALA A 74 -9.22 9.42 -18.44
C ALA A 74 -7.76 9.97 -18.42
N ALA A 75 -7.32 10.52 -17.28
CA ALA A 75 -5.99 11.13 -17.14
C ALA A 75 -4.84 10.12 -17.28
N LEU A 76 -5.06 8.86 -16.89
CA LEU A 76 -4.05 7.81 -16.98
C LEU A 76 -4.16 6.99 -18.27
N PHE A 77 -5.37 6.55 -18.62
CA PHE A 77 -5.67 5.80 -19.84
C PHE A 77 -6.96 6.33 -20.49
N LYS A 78 -7.01 6.30 -21.83
CA LYS A 78 -8.22 6.65 -22.60
C LYS A 78 -9.29 5.56 -22.42
N GLN A 79 -10.56 5.95 -22.47
CA GLN A 79 -11.69 5.01 -22.38
C GLN A 79 -11.56 3.87 -23.38
N GLY A 80 -11.76 2.64 -22.91
CA GLY A 80 -11.66 1.41 -23.68
C GLY A 80 -10.24 0.86 -23.80
N THR A 81 -9.22 1.55 -23.26
CA THR A 81 -7.82 1.05 -23.26
C THR A 81 -7.40 0.45 -21.92
N GLU A 82 -8.23 0.62 -20.89
CA GLU A 82 -8.04 0.07 -19.55
C GLU A 82 -7.90 -1.45 -19.55
N PRO A 83 -8.74 -2.25 -20.25
CA PRO A 83 -8.62 -3.71 -20.20
C PRO A 83 -7.26 -4.20 -20.73
N ALA A 84 -6.76 -3.58 -21.81
CA ALA A 84 -5.44 -3.89 -22.36
C ALA A 84 -4.29 -3.43 -21.43
N ALA A 85 -4.46 -2.30 -20.72
CA ALA A 85 -3.49 -1.86 -19.72
C ALA A 85 -3.44 -2.81 -18.50
N MET A 86 -4.59 -3.33 -18.06
CA MET A 86 -4.70 -4.33 -17.00
C MET A 86 -4.04 -5.64 -17.43
N ALA A 87 -4.31 -6.12 -18.65
CA ALA A 87 -3.70 -7.35 -19.18
C ALA A 87 -2.15 -7.29 -19.23
N ARG A 88 -1.57 -6.09 -19.32
CA ARG A 88 -0.12 -5.86 -19.31
C ARG A 88 0.46 -5.60 -17.91
N GLY A 89 -0.37 -5.57 -16.86
CA GLY A 89 0.06 -5.24 -15.50
C GLY A 89 0.36 -3.76 -15.27
N ASN A 90 -0.09 -2.87 -16.15
CA ASN A 90 0.13 -1.42 -16.01
C ASN A 90 -0.96 -0.75 -15.16
N LEU A 91 -2.11 -1.41 -14.97
CA LEU A 91 -3.27 -0.89 -14.26
C LEU A 91 -3.86 -1.97 -13.34
N GLU A 92 -4.17 -1.60 -12.10
CA GLU A 92 -4.75 -2.53 -11.12
C GLU A 92 -6.29 -2.50 -11.12
N LEU A 93 -6.90 -1.32 -11.27
CA LEU A 93 -8.33 -1.15 -11.08
C LEU A 93 -8.96 -0.22 -12.14
N SER A 94 -10.13 -0.60 -12.64
CA SER A 94 -11.00 0.23 -13.46
C SER A 94 -12.44 -0.28 -13.42
N SER A 95 -13.41 0.60 -13.64
CA SER A 95 -14.80 0.23 -13.87
C SER A 95 -15.01 -0.03 -15.37
N ILE A 96 -14.92 -1.29 -15.79
CA ILE A 96 -14.98 -1.68 -17.21
C ILE A 96 -16.39 -2.17 -17.56
N SER A 97 -16.95 -1.67 -18.66
CA SER A 97 -18.23 -2.14 -19.19
C SER A 97 -18.09 -3.49 -19.89
N ALA A 98 -19.16 -4.30 -19.94
CA ALA A 98 -19.14 -5.57 -20.69
C ALA A 98 -18.82 -5.38 -22.18
N PHE A 99 -19.23 -4.25 -22.77
CA PHE A 99 -18.92 -3.92 -24.17
C PHE A 99 -17.42 -3.65 -24.39
N ASP A 100 -16.72 -3.10 -23.41
CA ASP A 100 -15.29 -2.85 -23.52
C ASP A 100 -14.47 -4.13 -23.32
N ILE A 101 -14.98 -5.08 -22.53
CA ILE A 101 -14.40 -6.43 -22.45
C ILE A 101 -14.59 -7.19 -23.78
N ALA A 102 -15.74 -7.06 -24.44
CA ALA A 102 -16.03 -7.77 -25.68
C ALA A 102 -15.16 -7.36 -26.88
N LYS A 103 -14.37 -6.28 -26.77
CA LYS A 103 -13.45 -5.80 -27.81
C LYS A 103 -12.02 -6.34 -27.66
N LEU A 104 -11.73 -7.05 -26.56
CA LEU A 104 -10.48 -7.77 -26.35
C LEU A 104 -10.43 -9.02 -27.23
#